data_AF-A0A5F4WL69-F1
#
_entry.id   AF-A0A5F4WL69-F1
#
_cell.length_a   1.000
_cell.length_b   1.000
_cell.length_c   1.000
_cell.angle_alpha   90.00
_cell.angle_beta   90.00
_cell.angle_gamma   90.00
#
_symmetry.space_group_name_H-M   'P 1'
#
loop_
_entity.id
_entity.type
_entity.pdbx_description
1 polymer ?
#
loop_
_entity_poly.entity_id
_entity_poly.type
_entity_poly.pdbx_seq_one_letter_code
_entity_poly.pdbx_strand_id
1 'polypeptide(L)'
;MASHHLLLLCLAGLVFVSEAGHMGYSCPLMVKVLDAVQGRPAVNVAVSVFKKAADETWEPFAFGKTSESGELHGLTTEEKFVKGVYKVEINSKSYWHTLGITSFHEHADMKKMRHHEVKYFVKGHKARKYRSRNVYK
;
A
#
# COMPACT_ATOMS: atom_id res chain seq x y z
N MET A 1 -32.14 39.13 33.26
CA MET A 1 -31.20 38.14 33.85
C MET A 1 -32.09 37.06 34.46
N ALA A 2 -32.17 35.81 34.02
CA ALA A 2 -31.12 34.88 33.66
C ALA A 2 -31.66 33.88 32.62
N SER A 3 -31.36 34.13 31.34
CA SER A 3 -31.51 33.17 30.25
C SER A 3 -30.19 32.41 30.08
N HIS A 4 -29.84 31.59 31.07
CA HIS A 4 -28.58 30.83 31.08
C HIS A 4 -28.73 29.39 31.59
N HIS A 5 -29.95 28.83 31.60
CA HIS A 5 -30.16 27.44 32.02
C HIS A 5 -30.59 26.49 30.90
N LEU A 6 -30.71 26.98 29.66
CA LEU A 6 -31.16 26.15 28.52
C LEU A 6 -30.10 25.93 27.44
N LEU A 7 -28.82 26.05 27.76
CA LEU A 7 -27.75 26.02 26.74
C LEU A 7 -26.49 25.22 27.11
N LEU A 8 -26.52 24.42 28.18
CA LEU A 8 -25.28 23.83 28.73
C LEU A 8 -25.30 22.33 29.07
N LEU A 9 -26.26 21.55 28.59
CA LEU A 9 -26.36 20.12 28.94
C LEU A 9 -26.65 19.18 27.76
N CYS A 10 -26.07 19.42 26.57
CA CYS A 10 -26.14 18.43 25.48
C CYS A 10 -24.90 18.40 24.57
N LEU A 11 -23.72 18.66 25.13
CA LEU A 11 -22.42 18.50 24.45
C LEU A 11 -21.47 17.61 25.25
N ALA A 12 -22.01 16.71 26.09
CA ALA A 12 -21.23 15.72 26.79
C ALA A 12 -21.41 14.35 26.13
N GLY A 13 -20.32 13.87 25.55
CA GLY A 13 -20.11 12.44 25.36
C GLY A 13 -20.57 11.91 24.01
N LEU A 14 -19.76 12.13 22.99
CA LEU A 14 -19.49 11.14 21.93
C LEU A 14 -18.15 11.47 21.29
N VAL A 15 -17.13 11.63 22.13
CA VAL A 15 -15.75 11.41 21.68
C VAL A 15 -15.59 9.89 21.64
N PHE A 16 -16.06 9.25 20.58
CA PHE A 16 -15.51 7.95 20.21
C PHE A 16 -14.07 8.22 19.79
N VAL A 17 -13.16 8.24 20.76
CA VAL A 17 -11.77 7.88 20.49
C VAL A 17 -11.86 6.43 20.06
N SER A 18 -11.93 6.22 18.74
CA SER A 18 -11.61 4.92 18.16
C SER A 18 -10.12 4.75 18.41
N GLU A 19 -9.77 4.31 19.61
CA GLU A 19 -8.50 3.67 19.84
C GLU A 19 -8.55 2.35 19.07
N ALA A 20 -8.31 2.45 17.77
CA ALA A 20 -7.89 1.32 16.98
C ALA A 20 -6.53 0.95 17.57
N GLY A 21 -6.57 0.16 18.65
CA GLY A 21 -5.44 -0.57 19.15
C GLY A 21 -4.87 -1.28 17.94
N HIS A 22 -3.79 -0.72 17.40
CA HIS A 22 -2.89 -1.46 16.55
C HIS A 22 -2.36 -2.54 17.48
N MET A 23 -3.06 -3.67 17.56
CA MET A 23 -2.41 -4.95 17.78
C MET A 23 -1.29 -4.93 16.74
N GLY A 24 -0.07 -4.69 17.23
CA GLY A 24 1.07 -4.30 16.42
C GLY A 24 1.51 -5.45 15.54
N TYR A 25 0.74 -5.75 14.50
CA TYR A 25 1.17 -6.59 13.42
C TYR A 25 2.22 -5.78 12.66
N SER A 26 3.49 -6.04 12.98
CA SER A 26 4.60 -5.55 12.19
C SER A 26 4.34 -5.91 10.73
N CYS A 27 4.21 -4.89 9.87
CA CYS A 27 4.05 -5.07 8.42
C CYS A 27 5.39 -4.70 7.76
N PRO A 28 6.39 -5.61 7.78
CA PRO A 28 7.74 -5.34 7.27
C PRO A 28 7.76 -4.94 5.79
N LEU A 29 6.76 -5.41 5.03
CA LEU A 29 6.53 -5.05 3.65
C LEU A 29 5.06 -4.71 3.42
N MET A 30 4.79 -3.44 3.14
CA MET A 30 3.50 -2.94 2.70
C MET A 30 3.61 -2.32 1.31
N VAL A 31 2.63 -2.62 0.47
CA VAL A 31 2.51 -2.09 -0.89
C VAL A 31 1.24 -1.25 -0.98
N LYS A 32 1.39 0.03 -1.34
CA LYS A 32 0.25 0.92 -1.62
C LYS A 32 0.23 1.30 -3.09
N VAL A 33 -0.90 1.09 -3.75
CA VAL A 33 -1.10 1.36 -5.19
C VAL A 33 -2.19 2.40 -5.37
N LEU A 34 -1.84 3.51 -6.00
CA LEU A 34 -2.75 4.60 -6.32
C LEU A 34 -2.94 4.73 -7.83
N ASP A 35 -4.18 4.89 -8.25
CA ASP A 35 -4.54 5.31 -9.60
C ASP A 35 -4.39 6.83 -9.70
N ALA A 36 -3.33 7.27 -10.36
CA ALA A 36 -3.03 8.69 -10.53
C ALA A 36 -3.81 9.34 -11.68
N VAL A 37 -4.54 8.58 -12.49
CA VAL A 37 -5.44 9.12 -13.52
C VAL A 37 -6.74 9.56 -12.88
N GLN A 38 -7.28 8.73 -11.98
CA GLN A 38 -8.57 8.97 -11.31
C GLN A 38 -8.41 9.58 -9.91
N GLY A 39 -7.19 9.68 -9.39
CA GLY A 39 -6.90 10.26 -8.08
C GLY A 39 -7.43 9.42 -6.91
N ARG A 40 -7.51 8.09 -7.08
CA ARG A 40 -8.11 7.17 -6.09
C ARG A 40 -7.24 5.93 -5.84
N PRO A 41 -7.48 5.16 -4.78
CA PRO A 41 -6.82 3.88 -4.60
C PRO A 41 -7.08 2.91 -5.75
N ALA A 42 -6.05 2.16 -6.16
CA ALA A 42 -6.20 1.12 -7.16
C ALA A 42 -6.55 -0.20 -6.47
N VAL A 43 -7.82 -0.58 -6.55
CA VAL A 43 -8.40 -1.74 -5.85
C VAL A 43 -8.19 -3.02 -6.65
N ASN A 44 -8.02 -4.16 -5.96
CA ASN A 44 -7.92 -5.50 -6.54
C ASN A 44 -6.78 -5.68 -7.56
N VAL A 45 -5.70 -4.90 -7.40
CA VAL A 45 -4.50 -4.99 -8.24
C VAL A 45 -3.63 -6.13 -7.75
N ALA A 46 -3.31 -7.09 -8.63
CA ALA A 46 -2.42 -8.19 -8.30
C ALA A 46 -0.97 -7.72 -8.16
N VAL A 47 -0.31 -8.17 -7.10
CA VAL A 47 1.07 -7.86 -6.73
C VAL A 47 1.83 -9.15 -6.48
N SER A 48 3.00 -9.28 -7.10
CA SER A 48 3.93 -10.39 -6.90
C SER A 48 5.27 -9.86 -6.38
N VAL A 49 5.83 -10.51 -5.38
CA VAL A 49 7.12 -10.18 -4.79
C VAL A 49 8.07 -11.35 -5.04
N PHE A 50 9.28 -11.03 -5.48
CA PHE A 50 10.35 -11.99 -5.71
C PHE A 50 11.59 -11.59 -4.92
N LYS A 51 12.38 -12.57 -4.51
CA LYS A 51 13.70 -12.37 -3.89
C LYS A 51 14.77 -12.85 -4.86
N LYS A 52 15.86 -12.09 -4.98
CA LYS A 52 17.03 -12.51 -5.76
C LYS A 52 17.80 -13.57 -4.98
N ALA A 53 17.94 -14.75 -5.54
CA ALA A 53 18.74 -15.84 -5.00
C ALA A 53 20.24 -15.60 -5.21
N ALA A 54 21.08 -16.46 -4.62
CA ALA A 54 22.54 -16.34 -4.70
C ALA A 54 23.09 -16.58 -6.11
N ASP A 55 22.40 -17.39 -6.91
CA ASP A 55 22.68 -17.68 -8.32
C ASP A 55 22.12 -16.61 -9.29
N GLU A 56 21.70 -15.47 -8.75
CA GLU A 56 21.09 -14.35 -9.45
C GLU A 56 19.69 -14.57 -10.03
N THR A 57 19.06 -15.72 -9.79
CA THR A 57 17.67 -15.97 -10.21
C THR A 57 16.66 -15.24 -9.32
N TRP A 58 15.43 -15.07 -9.83
CA TRP A 58 14.32 -14.48 -9.05
C TRP A 58 13.39 -15.59 -8.57
N GLU A 59 13.31 -15.76 -7.25
CA GLU A 59 12.44 -16.74 -6.61
C GLU A 59 11.15 -16.08 -6.10
N PRO A 60 9.97 -16.72 -6.25
CA PRO A 60 8.73 -16.24 -5.65
C PRO A 60 8.87 -16.09 -4.14
N PHE A 61 8.46 -14.94 -3.60
CA PHE A 61 8.56 -14.62 -2.18
C PHE A 61 7.19 -14.39 -1.53
N ALA A 62 6.33 -13.60 -2.16
CA ALA A 62 4.97 -13.33 -1.69
C ALA A 62 4.07 -12.88 -2.84
N PHE A 63 2.76 -12.97 -2.67
CA PHE A 63 1.79 -12.46 -3.63
C PHE A 63 0.51 -12.02 -2.91
N GLY A 64 -0.28 -11.17 -3.56
CA GLY A 64 -1.56 -10.73 -3.02
C GLY A 64 -2.28 -9.76 -3.94
N LYS A 65 -3.37 -9.17 -3.44
CA LYS A 65 -4.13 -8.14 -4.15
C LYS A 65 -4.41 -6.96 -3.23
N THR A 66 -4.39 -5.75 -3.77
CA THR A 66 -4.72 -4.54 -3.00
C THR A 66 -6.18 -4.54 -2.55
N SER A 67 -6.39 -4.08 -1.33
CA SER A 67 -7.71 -3.86 -0.72
C SER A 67 -8.41 -2.62 -1.28
N GLU A 68 -9.58 -2.28 -0.73
CA GLU A 68 -10.35 -1.07 -1.10
C GLU A 68 -9.59 0.24 -0.84
N SER A 69 -8.66 0.25 0.12
CA SER A 69 -7.77 1.39 0.37
C SER A 69 -6.57 1.45 -0.58
N GLY A 70 -6.46 0.50 -1.53
CA GLY A 70 -5.34 0.35 -2.44
C GLY A 70 -4.08 -0.18 -1.77
N GLU A 71 -4.19 -0.65 -0.53
CA GLU A 71 -3.07 -1.17 0.26
C GLU A 71 -3.10 -2.70 0.31
N LEU A 72 -1.91 -3.28 0.35
CA LEU A 72 -1.66 -4.70 0.55
C LEU A 72 -0.68 -4.86 1.71
N HIS A 73 -1.21 -5.41 2.80
CA HIS A 73 -0.53 -5.71 4.05
C HIS A 73 -0.27 -7.21 4.18
N GLY A 74 0.55 -7.61 5.16
CA GLY A 74 0.71 -9.03 5.51
C GLY A 74 1.40 -9.89 4.45
N LEU A 75 2.17 -9.31 3.53
CA LEU A 75 2.92 -10.05 2.49
C LEU A 75 3.98 -10.99 3.07
N THR A 76 4.51 -10.69 4.26
CA THR A 76 5.56 -11.48 4.92
C THR A 76 5.59 -11.17 6.42
N THR A 77 6.27 -12.00 7.19
CA THR A 77 6.63 -11.75 8.59
C THR A 77 8.05 -11.16 8.68
N GLU A 78 8.40 -10.54 9.82
CA GLU A 78 9.74 -10.00 10.10
C GLU A 78 10.83 -11.09 9.95
N GLU A 79 10.55 -12.30 10.44
CA GLU A 79 11.48 -13.44 10.37
C GLU A 79 11.81 -13.85 8.94
N LYS A 80 10.82 -13.81 8.03
CA LYS A 80 10.99 -14.17 6.63
C LYS A 80 11.59 -13.02 5.81
N PHE A 81 11.38 -11.76 6.23
CA PHE A 81 11.86 -10.58 5.52
C PHE A 81 13.32 -10.24 5.86
N VAL A 82 14.21 -11.15 5.46
CA VAL A 82 15.64 -11.01 5.70
C VAL A 82 16.33 -10.10 4.68
N LYS A 83 17.55 -9.66 5.01
CA LYS A 83 18.40 -8.88 4.09
C LYS A 83 18.54 -9.56 2.73
N GLY A 84 18.27 -8.83 1.67
CA GLY A 84 18.32 -9.34 0.30
C GLY A 84 17.91 -8.29 -0.72
N VAL A 85 17.88 -8.70 -2.00
CA VAL A 85 17.33 -7.87 -3.07
C VAL A 85 15.96 -8.41 -3.43
N TYR A 86 14.95 -7.55 -3.36
CA TYR A 86 13.59 -7.90 -3.72
C TYR A 86 13.16 -7.15 -4.99
N LYS A 87 12.31 -7.81 -5.76
CA LYS A 87 11.57 -7.27 -6.90
C LYS A 87 10.09 -7.34 -6.59
N VAL A 88 9.37 -6.26 -6.86
CA VAL A 88 7.91 -6.24 -6.75
C VAL A 88 7.36 -5.92 -8.12
N GLU A 89 6.48 -6.79 -8.60
CA GLU A 89 5.74 -6.68 -9.84
C GLU A 89 4.29 -6.34 -9.53
N ILE A 90 3.79 -5.30 -10.20
CA ILE A 90 2.38 -4.89 -10.12
C ILE A 90 1.75 -5.15 -11.48
N ASN A 91 0.67 -5.94 -11.52
CA ASN A 91 -0.06 -6.26 -12.74
C ASN A 91 -1.00 -5.10 -13.14
N SER A 92 -0.39 -3.99 -13.55
CA SER A 92 -1.10 -2.80 -14.00
C SER A 92 -1.88 -3.04 -15.28
N LYS A 93 -1.40 -3.92 -16.18
CA LYS A 93 -2.08 -4.26 -17.43
C LYS A 93 -3.49 -4.78 -17.19
N SER A 94 -3.64 -5.76 -16.30
CA SER A 94 -4.95 -6.32 -15.98
C SER A 94 -5.85 -5.29 -15.32
N TYR A 95 -5.31 -4.48 -14.41
CA TYR A 95 -6.05 -3.38 -13.79
C TYR A 95 -6.64 -2.41 -14.83
N TRP A 96 -5.81 -1.88 -15.73
CA TRP A 96 -6.27 -0.96 -16.78
C TRP A 96 -7.24 -1.62 -17.76
N HIS A 97 -7.03 -2.89 -18.09
CA HIS A 97 -7.95 -3.65 -18.94
C HIS A 97 -9.35 -3.74 -18.32
N THR A 98 -9.47 -3.95 -17.00
CA THR A 98 -10.79 -3.93 -16.33
C THR A 98 -11.49 -2.57 -16.39
N LEU A 99 -10.73 -1.49 -16.62
CA LEU A 99 -11.24 -0.13 -16.80
C LEU A 99 -11.43 0.26 -18.28
N GLY A 100 -11.28 -0.70 -19.21
CA GLY A 100 -11.38 -0.44 -20.65
C GLY A 100 -10.21 0.34 -21.25
N ILE A 101 -9.07 0.39 -20.55
CA ILE A 101 -7.87 1.12 -20.97
C ILE A 101 -6.79 0.13 -21.40
N THR A 102 -6.32 0.25 -22.65
CA THR A 102 -5.22 -0.58 -23.17
C THR A 102 -3.88 -0.13 -22.56
N SER A 103 -3.22 -1.05 -21.86
CA SER A 103 -1.87 -0.81 -21.29
C SER A 103 -0.77 -1.24 -22.25
N PHE A 104 0.33 -0.47 -22.31
CA PHE A 104 1.51 -0.79 -23.12
C PHE A 104 2.63 -1.51 -22.35
N HIS A 105 2.59 -1.53 -21.01
CA HIS A 105 3.56 -2.24 -20.19
C HIS A 105 2.90 -3.41 -19.49
N GLU A 106 3.55 -4.58 -19.49
CA GLU A 106 2.99 -5.78 -18.88
C GLU A 106 2.98 -5.71 -17.35
N HIS A 107 4.03 -5.14 -16.76
CA HIS A 107 4.20 -5.00 -15.31
C HIS A 107 5.11 -3.82 -14.96
N ALA A 108 5.04 -3.38 -13.70
CA ALA A 108 5.95 -2.40 -13.13
C ALA A 108 7.06 -3.11 -12.35
N ASP A 109 8.30 -3.02 -12.83
CA ASP A 109 9.45 -3.71 -12.24
C ASP A 109 10.27 -2.80 -11.32
N MET A 110 10.67 -3.31 -10.16
CA MET A 110 11.45 -2.51 -9.21
C MET A 110 12.51 -3.28 -8.46
N LYS A 111 13.77 -2.97 -8.75
CA LYS A 111 14.92 -3.56 -8.07
C LYS A 111 15.31 -2.71 -6.87
N LYS A 112 15.47 -3.36 -5.71
CA LYS A 112 16.01 -2.84 -4.44
C LYS A 112 14.99 -2.18 -3.51
N MET A 113 14.74 -2.84 -2.39
CA MET A 113 14.07 -2.30 -1.21
C MET A 113 15.05 -2.35 -0.04
N ARG A 114 15.15 -1.26 0.71
CA ARG A 114 15.74 -1.23 2.05
C ARG A 114 14.63 -0.68 2.93
N HIS A 115 14.14 -1.50 3.86
CA HIS A 115 13.10 -1.29 4.88
C HIS A 115 12.21 -0.03 4.83
N HIS A 116 10.93 -0.31 5.09
CA HIS A 116 9.75 0.56 5.25
C HIS A 116 9.08 1.08 3.97
N GLU A 117 7.75 0.90 3.98
CA GLU A 117 6.68 1.33 3.07
C GLU A 117 7.09 1.71 1.64
N VAL A 118 6.60 0.95 0.66
CA VAL A 118 6.78 1.30 -0.76
C VAL A 118 5.46 1.78 -1.34
N LYS A 119 5.43 3.07 -1.73
CA LYS A 119 4.29 3.70 -2.38
C LYS A 119 4.45 3.66 -3.90
N TYR A 120 3.39 3.25 -4.57
CA TYR A 120 3.34 3.09 -6.01
C TYR A 120 2.22 3.96 -6.57
N PHE A 121 2.56 4.71 -7.61
CA PHE A 121 1.58 5.43 -8.42
C PHE A 121 1.51 4.76 -9.78
N VAL A 122 0.34 4.27 -10.13
CA VAL A 122 0.02 3.75 -11.46
C VAL A 122 -0.71 4.85 -12.20
N LYS A 123 -0.12 5.36 -13.26
CA LYS A 123 -0.72 6.39 -14.10
C LYS A 123 -0.90 5.85 -15.51
N GLY A 124 -2.08 5.32 -15.85
CA GLY A 124 -2.52 4.85 -17.18
C GLY A 124 -1.55 3.91 -17.92
N HIS A 125 -0.41 4.45 -18.32
CA HIS A 125 0.62 3.85 -19.14
C HIS A 125 2.01 3.84 -18.47
N LYS A 126 2.19 4.34 -17.23
CA LYS A 126 3.46 4.31 -16.50
C LYS A 126 3.23 4.10 -15.00
N ALA A 127 3.92 3.14 -14.40
CA ALA A 127 4.06 3.04 -12.96
C ALA A 127 5.36 3.74 -12.53
N ARG A 128 5.32 4.58 -11.49
CA ARG A 128 6.51 5.19 -10.90
C ARG A 128 6.71 4.71 -9.47
N LYS A 129 7.96 4.31 -9.16
CA LYS A 129 8.42 4.05 -7.78
C LYS A 129 8.57 5.37 -7.06
N TYR A 130 7.96 5.48 -5.88
CA TYR A 130 8.41 6.41 -4.87
C TYR A 130 8.77 5.62 -3.62
N ARG A 131 10.04 5.67 -3.22
CA ARG A 131 10.44 5.21 -1.90
C ARG A 131 10.02 6.30 -0.92
N SER A 132 9.09 6.02 -0.02
CA SER A 132 8.83 6.94 1.08
C SER A 132 10.10 6.98 1.93
N ARG A 133 10.77 8.13 1.98
CA ARG A 133 11.68 8.43 3.09
C ARG A 133 10.76 8.91 4.19
N ASN A 134 10.62 8.13 5.27
CA ASN A 134 10.08 8.66 6.52
C ASN A 134 11.00 9.81 6.95
N VAL A 135 10.57 11.03 6.64
CA VAL A 135 11.10 12.24 7.26
C VAL A 135 10.20 12.43 8.47
N TYR A 136 10.62 11.87 9.60
CA TYR A 136 10.10 12.32 10.88
C TYR A 136 10.56 13.78 11.04
N LYS A 137 9.60 14.70 11.16
CA LYS A 137 9.86 16.04 11.71
C LYS A 137 9.83 15.94 13.22
#